data_AF-A0A377LU32-F1
#
_entry.id   AF-A0A377LU32-F1
#
_cell.length_a   1.000
_cell.length_b   1.000
_cell.length_c   1.000
_cell.angle_alpha   90.00
_cell.angle_beta   90.00
_cell.angle_gamma   90.00
#
_symmetry.space_group_name_H-M   'P 1'
#
loop_
_entity.id
_entity.type
_entity.pdbx_description
1 polymer ?
#
loop_
_entity_poly.entity_id
_entity_poly.type
_entity_poly.pdbx_seq_one_letter_code
_entity_poly.pdbx_strand_id
1 'polypeptide(L)'
;MAKGMRVKLNYEIGRDPDTGVEVTRLTPPEVTCHRNYFYQKCFFNDGSHLLFAGAFDGHWNYYLAGSAERRSRTADRGAQAITPLADFSPRTIAPSYYVKNDRTLLEVSLETRAEREVYRVPDDWVGYGTWVANSDCTSLVGIEIGETRLDTAERLANFPRLLP
;
A
#
# COMPACT_ATOMS: atom_id res chain seq x y z
N MET A 1 -1.89 7.38 -14.71
CA MET A 1 -0.63 8.11 -14.45
C MET A 1 0.45 7.11 -14.67
N ALA A 2 1.41 7.43 -15.53
CA ALA A 2 2.50 6.52 -15.83
C ALA A 2 3.41 6.35 -14.61
N LYS A 3 3.97 5.16 -14.45
CA LYS A 3 4.99 4.85 -13.44
C LYS A 3 6.12 5.89 -13.50
N GLY A 4 6.55 6.40 -12.35
CA GLY A 4 7.61 7.41 -12.28
C GLY A 4 7.17 8.87 -12.46
N MET A 5 5.91 9.16 -12.84
CA MET A 5 5.38 10.52 -12.84
C MET A 5 5.39 11.12 -11.43
N ARG A 6 5.71 12.41 -11.31
CA ARG A 6 5.69 13.12 -10.02
C ARG A 6 4.48 14.05 -9.94
N VAL A 7 3.70 13.95 -8.88
CA VAL A 7 2.58 14.86 -8.58
C VAL A 7 2.83 15.60 -7.29
N LYS A 8 2.56 16.90 -7.28
CA LYS A 8 2.66 17.78 -6.12
C LYS A 8 1.40 17.63 -5.26
N LEU A 9 1.55 17.24 -4.00
CA LEU A 9 0.48 17.18 -3.00
C LEU A 9 0.44 18.46 -2.17
N ASN A 10 -0.74 19.02 -1.95
CA ASN A 10 -0.90 20.17 -1.05
C ASN A 10 -1.37 19.68 0.32
N TYR A 11 -0.65 20.05 1.37
CA TYR A 11 -0.96 19.63 2.73
C TYR A 11 -1.88 20.65 3.39
N GLU A 12 -2.97 20.14 3.98
CA GLU A 12 -3.95 20.96 4.66
C GLU A 12 -3.90 20.72 6.15
N ILE A 13 -3.79 21.81 6.90
CA ILE A 13 -3.66 21.77 8.35
C ILE A 13 -4.99 22.24 8.95
N GLY A 14 -5.53 21.43 9.85
CA GLY A 14 -6.69 21.75 10.67
C GLY A 14 -6.39 21.52 12.14
N ARG A 15 -7.38 21.81 12.97
CA ARG A 15 -7.40 21.42 14.38
C ARG A 15 -8.61 20.55 14.62
N ASP A 16 -8.40 19.46 15.33
CA ASP A 16 -9.48 18.62 15.83
C ASP A 16 -10.36 19.44 16.79
N PRO A 17 -11.70 19.47 16.59
CA PRO A 17 -12.59 20.35 17.35
C PRO A 17 -12.74 19.94 18.82
N ASP A 18 -12.52 18.67 19.15
CA ASP A 18 -12.74 18.13 20.49
C ASP A 18 -11.46 18.20 21.35
N THR A 19 -10.31 17.96 20.73
CA THR A 19 -9.01 17.87 21.42
C THR A 19 -8.10 19.06 21.18
N GLY A 20 -8.37 19.87 20.15
CA GLY A 20 -7.53 21.00 19.74
C GLY A 20 -6.18 20.60 19.10
N VAL A 21 -5.93 19.30 18.91
CA VAL A 21 -4.70 18.75 18.32
C VAL A 21 -4.61 19.14 16.84
N GLU A 22 -3.40 19.49 16.39
CA GLU A 22 -3.13 19.78 14.97
C GLU A 22 -3.20 18.49 14.15
N VAL A 23 -3.99 18.51 13.06
CA VAL A 23 -4.13 17.40 12.13
C VAL A 23 -3.74 17.87 10.74
N THR A 24 -2.87 17.14 10.06
CA THR A 24 -2.46 17.44 8.68
C THR A 24 -3.02 16.38 7.73
N ARG A 25 -3.83 16.81 6.76
CA ARG A 25 -4.25 15.98 5.63
C ARG A 25 -3.16 16.01 4.56
N LEU A 26 -2.72 14.82 4.12
CA LEU A 26 -1.62 14.66 3.18
C LEU A 26 -2.09 14.56 1.72
N THR A 27 -3.30 14.06 1.46
CA THR A 27 -3.81 13.81 0.10
C THR A 27 -5.04 14.68 -0.20
N PRO A 28 -5.27 15.01 -1.48
CA PRO A 28 -6.47 15.72 -1.89
C PRO A 28 -7.75 14.96 -1.50
N PRO A 29 -8.78 15.63 -0.97
CA PRO A 29 -10.03 14.99 -0.54
C PRO A 29 -10.86 14.45 -1.71
N GLU A 30 -10.67 14.98 -2.91
CA GLU A 30 -11.35 14.55 -4.15
C GLU A 30 -10.76 13.27 -4.75
N VAL A 31 -9.62 12.77 -4.26
CA VAL A 31 -8.99 11.52 -4.70
C VAL A 31 -9.02 10.51 -3.58
N THR A 32 -9.63 9.34 -3.82
CA THR A 32 -9.61 8.23 -2.86
C THR A 32 -8.17 7.78 -2.60
N CYS A 33 -7.72 7.95 -1.37
CA CYS A 33 -6.41 7.54 -0.89
C CYS A 33 -6.54 6.83 0.45
N HIS A 34 -5.67 5.85 0.71
CA HIS A 34 -5.65 5.14 1.99
C HIS A 34 -4.26 4.57 2.30
N ARG A 35 -4.01 4.34 3.59
CA ARG A 35 -2.80 3.66 4.06
C ARG A 35 -2.91 2.14 3.86
N ASN A 36 -1.76 1.45 3.83
CA ASN A 36 -1.70 -0.02 3.88
C ASN A 36 -2.16 -0.58 5.25
N TYR A 37 -2.09 -1.89 5.49
CA TYR A 37 -2.37 -2.44 6.82
C TYR A 37 -1.44 -1.89 7.91
N PHE A 38 -1.92 -1.78 9.15
CA PHE A 38 -1.20 -1.10 10.25
C PHE A 38 0.09 -1.79 10.69
N TYR A 39 0.15 -3.12 10.57
CA TYR A 39 1.32 -3.92 10.90
C TYR A 39 2.37 -3.96 9.78
N GLN A 40 2.07 -3.34 8.63
CA GLN A 40 2.93 -3.33 7.46
C GLN A 40 3.71 -2.02 7.38
N LYS A 41 5.03 -2.12 7.21
CA LYS A 41 5.92 -0.96 7.21
C LYS A 41 5.60 -0.04 6.03
N CYS A 42 5.19 1.19 6.33
CA CYS A 42 4.88 2.23 5.34
C CYS A 42 5.76 3.48 5.44
N PHE A 43 6.50 3.65 6.53
CA PHE A 43 7.49 4.72 6.67
C PHE A 43 8.91 4.19 6.53
N PHE A 44 9.78 5.02 5.96
CA PHE A 44 11.22 4.81 6.10
C PHE A 44 11.68 5.07 7.53
N ASN A 45 12.79 4.46 7.94
CA ASN A 45 13.31 4.57 9.31
C ASN A 45 13.60 6.01 9.73
N ASP A 46 13.97 6.87 8.78
CA ASP A 46 14.26 8.28 8.99
C ASP A 46 13.03 9.20 8.83
N GLY A 47 11.86 8.60 8.57
CA GLY A 47 10.59 9.29 8.33
C GLY A 47 10.55 10.09 7.03
N SER A 48 11.53 9.95 6.13
CA SER A 48 11.62 10.77 4.93
C SER A 48 10.58 10.42 3.87
N HIS A 49 10.06 9.19 3.88
CA HIS A 49 9.11 8.72 2.90
C HIS A 49 7.94 7.97 3.55
N LEU A 50 6.77 8.09 2.91
CA LEU A 50 5.53 7.40 3.24
C LEU A 50 5.00 6.66 2.00
N LEU A 51 4.76 5.36 2.16
CA LEU A 51 4.04 4.53 1.21
C LEU A 51 2.53 4.61 1.49
N PHE A 52 1.74 4.85 0.45
CA PHE A 52 0.28 4.82 0.53
C PHE A 52 -0.33 4.45 -0.83
N ALA A 53 -1.63 4.18 -0.84
CA ALA A 53 -2.37 3.89 -2.07
C ALA A 53 -3.29 5.05 -2.44
N GLY A 54 -3.43 5.32 -3.73
CA GLY A 54 -4.28 6.40 -4.24
C GLY A 54 -4.88 6.11 -5.62
N ALA A 55 -6.01 6.73 -5.91
CA ALA A 55 -6.74 6.60 -7.16
C ALA A 55 -6.50 7.77 -8.14
N PHE A 56 -5.31 8.36 -8.15
CA PHE A 56 -5.00 9.60 -8.89
C PHE A 56 -5.19 9.50 -10.41
N ASP A 57 -5.25 8.29 -10.95
CA ASP A 57 -5.42 8.01 -12.36
C ASP A 57 -6.58 7.09 -12.70
N GLY A 58 -7.57 7.00 -11.80
CA GLY A 58 -8.70 6.10 -11.95
C GLY A 58 -8.40 4.65 -11.58
N HIS A 59 -7.14 4.30 -11.36
CA HIS A 59 -6.72 2.99 -10.83
C HIS A 59 -6.11 3.16 -9.45
N TRP A 60 -6.30 2.17 -8.58
CA TRP A 60 -5.60 2.14 -7.31
C TRP A 60 -4.15 1.74 -7.57
N ASN A 61 -3.24 2.61 -7.18
CA ASN A 61 -1.80 2.42 -7.34
C ASN A 61 -1.09 2.72 -6.02
N TYR A 62 0.09 2.14 -5.83
CA TYR A 62 1.00 2.50 -4.76
C TYR A 62 1.82 3.73 -5.11
N TYR A 63 1.98 4.61 -4.13
CA TYR A 63 2.72 5.86 -4.23
C TYR A 63 3.70 5.99 -3.08
N LEU A 64 4.88 6.52 -3.40
CA LEU A 64 5.85 6.98 -2.40
C LEU A 64 5.77 8.51 -2.31
N ALA A 65 5.30 9.04 -1.19
CA ALA A 65 5.40 10.45 -0.84
C ALA A 65 6.75 10.70 -0.18
N GLY A 66 7.55 11.62 -0.75
CA GLY A 66 8.79 12.08 -0.14
C GLY A 66 8.59 13.40 0.59
N SER A 67 9.23 13.54 1.76
CA SER A 67 9.33 14.82 2.45
C SER A 67 10.14 15.78 1.60
N ALA A 68 9.51 16.88 1.14
CA ALA A 68 10.24 17.97 0.53
C ALA A 68 11.30 18.42 1.55
N GLU A 69 12.57 18.32 1.11
CA GLU A 69 13.81 18.78 1.74
C GLU A 69 13.67 19.36 3.17
N ARG A 70 14.44 18.83 4.15
CA ARG A 70 14.59 19.40 5.51
C ARG A 70 15.21 20.82 5.52
N ARG A 71 14.91 21.69 4.56
CA ARG A 71 15.33 23.08 4.51
C ARG A 71 14.42 23.94 5.40
N SER A 72 15.05 24.37 6.49
CA SER A 72 14.77 25.54 7.33
C SER A 72 13.31 25.93 7.59
N ARG A 73 12.99 25.86 8.88
CA ARG A 73 11.96 26.62 9.59
C ARG A 73 11.58 27.95 8.92
N THR A 74 10.27 28.22 8.96
CA THR A 74 9.55 29.47 8.68
C THR A 74 9.23 29.75 7.20
N ALA A 75 7.94 29.62 6.86
CA ALA A 75 7.29 30.20 5.69
C ALA A 75 7.68 29.69 4.29
N ASP A 76 7.60 28.37 4.07
CA ASP A 76 7.18 27.76 2.79
C ASP A 76 6.95 26.27 3.03
N ARG A 77 5.79 25.89 3.61
CA ARG A 77 5.39 24.48 3.80
C ARG A 77 4.86 23.88 2.49
N GLY A 78 5.65 24.05 1.43
CA GLY A 78 5.30 23.74 0.05
C GLY A 78 5.46 22.26 -0.24
N ALA A 79 4.32 21.57 -0.28
CA ALA A 79 3.98 20.44 -1.11
C ALA A 79 4.99 19.29 -1.38
N GLN A 80 4.51 18.06 -1.21
CA GLN A 80 5.33 16.86 -1.37
C GLN A 80 5.06 16.16 -2.69
N ALA A 81 6.11 15.65 -3.33
CA ALA A 81 5.97 14.91 -4.57
C ALA A 81 5.62 13.44 -4.28
N ILE A 82 4.64 12.89 -4.99
CA ILE A 82 4.36 11.46 -5.02
C ILE A 82 4.79 10.84 -6.33
N THR A 83 5.29 9.62 -6.26
CA THR A 83 5.68 8.83 -7.43
C THR A 83 4.96 7.48 -7.40
N PRO A 84 4.20 7.09 -8.45
CA PRO A 84 3.63 5.76 -8.53
C PRO A 84 4.74 4.71 -8.60
N LEU A 85 4.62 3.67 -7.78
CA LEU A 85 5.57 2.56 -7.66
C LEU A 85 5.07 1.27 -8.28
N ALA A 86 3.79 0.96 -8.15
CA ALA A 86 3.22 -0.33 -8.50
C ALA A 86 1.69 -0.24 -8.55
N ASP A 87 1.04 -1.22 -9.21
CA ASP A 87 -0.40 -1.41 -9.09
C ASP A 87 -0.78 -1.74 -7.64
N PHE A 88 -1.93 -1.26 -7.19
CA PHE A 88 -2.37 -1.55 -5.83
C PHE A 88 -2.65 -3.03 -5.63
N SER A 89 -2.18 -3.51 -4.49
CA SER A 89 -2.48 -4.82 -3.94
C SER A 89 -2.82 -4.64 -2.48
N PRO A 90 -3.94 -5.16 -1.96
CA PRO A 90 -4.21 -5.07 -0.53
C PRO A 90 -3.11 -5.74 0.33
N ARG A 91 -2.22 -6.54 -0.26
CA ARG A 91 -1.22 -7.37 0.41
C ARG A 91 0.20 -6.84 0.23
N THR A 92 0.42 -5.59 0.62
CA THR A 92 1.77 -5.01 0.65
C THR A 92 2.49 -5.35 1.94
N ILE A 93 3.75 -5.77 1.78
CA ILE A 93 4.52 -6.54 2.76
C ILE A 93 5.67 -5.70 3.34
N ALA A 94 6.12 -4.74 2.54
CA ALA A 94 7.22 -3.81 2.78
C ALA A 94 7.15 -2.76 1.66
N PRO A 95 7.88 -1.64 1.75
CA PRO A 95 7.86 -0.62 0.70
C PRO A 95 8.26 -1.15 -0.68
N SER A 96 9.01 -2.26 -0.75
CA SER A 96 9.46 -2.89 -1.98
C SER A 96 8.67 -4.12 -2.41
N TYR A 97 7.64 -4.60 -1.70
CA TYR A 97 6.97 -5.87 -2.04
C TYR A 97 5.45 -5.77 -2.06
N TYR A 98 4.82 -6.31 -3.11
CA TYR A 98 3.37 -6.35 -3.29
C TYR A 98 2.93 -7.56 -4.12
N VAL A 99 1.64 -7.92 -4.05
CA VAL A 99 1.08 -9.06 -4.80
C VAL A 99 0.22 -8.57 -5.97
N LYS A 100 0.61 -8.88 -7.20
CA LYS A 100 -0.18 -8.53 -8.40
C LYS A 100 -1.07 -9.70 -8.82
N ASN A 101 -2.29 -9.37 -9.25
CA ASN A 101 -3.29 -10.32 -9.75
C ASN A 101 -3.55 -11.50 -8.79
N ASP A 102 -3.50 -11.24 -7.48
CA ASP A 102 -3.72 -12.21 -6.40
C ASP A 102 -2.83 -13.47 -6.42
N ARG A 103 -1.75 -13.47 -7.21
CA ARG A 103 -0.93 -14.68 -7.45
C ARG A 103 0.56 -14.43 -7.50
N THR A 104 0.98 -13.30 -8.06
CA THR A 104 2.40 -13.03 -8.29
C THR A 104 2.94 -12.07 -7.25
N LEU A 105 3.86 -12.56 -6.42
CA LEU A 105 4.62 -11.76 -5.49
C LEU A 105 5.77 -11.06 -6.22
N LEU A 106 5.71 -9.73 -6.23
CA LEU A 106 6.68 -8.88 -6.90
C LEU A 106 7.50 -8.10 -5.88
N GLU A 107 8.78 -7.95 -6.17
CA GLU A 107 9.64 -6.94 -5.58
C GLU A 107 9.80 -5.78 -6.56
N VAL A 108 9.65 -4.55 -6.09
CA VAL A 108 9.90 -3.32 -6.83
C VAL A 108 11.11 -2.59 -6.25
N SER A 109 12.09 -2.26 -7.10
CA SER A 109 13.17 -1.36 -6.74
C SER A 109 12.63 0.06 -6.56
N LEU A 110 12.83 0.65 -5.40
CA LEU A 110 12.40 2.03 -5.13
C LEU A 110 13.21 3.08 -5.92
N GLU A 111 14.40 2.71 -6.38
CA GLU A 111 15.30 3.54 -7.17
C GLU A 111 15.03 3.45 -8.67
N THR A 112 14.97 2.24 -9.22
CA THR A 112 14.83 2.05 -10.68
C THR A 112 13.40 1.80 -11.11
N ARG A 113 12.52 1.45 -10.16
CA ARG A 113 11.14 1.04 -10.41
C ARG A 113 11.06 -0.22 -11.26
N ALA A 114 12.16 -0.96 -11.40
CA ALA A 114 12.14 -2.30 -11.98
C ALA A 114 11.38 -3.25 -11.04
N GLU A 115 10.56 -4.11 -11.63
CA GLU A 115 9.85 -5.18 -10.93
C GLU A 115 10.59 -6.51 -11.18
N ARG A 116 10.66 -7.33 -10.13
CA ARG A 116 11.18 -8.68 -10.17
C ARG A 116 10.13 -9.63 -9.58
N GLU A 117 9.79 -10.69 -10.30
CA GLU A 117 9.01 -11.79 -9.75
C GLU A 117 9.87 -12.56 -8.74
N VAL A 118 9.37 -12.63 -7.51
CA VAL A 118 10.04 -13.32 -6.39
C VAL A 118 9.44 -14.69 -6.20
N TYR A 119 8.11 -14.79 -6.35
CA TYR A 119 7.36 -16.02 -6.18
C TYR A 119 6.01 -15.93 -6.88
N ARG A 120 5.51 -17.08 -7.33
CA ARG A 120 4.17 -17.21 -7.91
C ARG A 120 3.46 -18.35 -7.21
N VAL A 121 2.28 -18.07 -6.65
CA VAL A 121 1.43 -19.10 -6.05
C VAL A 121 1.09 -20.13 -7.15
N PRO A 122 1.36 -21.43 -6.92
CA PRO A 122 1.07 -22.50 -7.88
C PRO A 122 -0.40 -22.54 -8.28
N ASP A 123 -0.69 -23.12 -9.44
CA ASP A 123 -2.05 -23.08 -10.01
C ASP A 123 -3.09 -23.79 -9.12
N ASP A 124 -2.69 -24.86 -8.43
CA ASP A 124 -3.52 -25.63 -7.50
C ASP A 124 -3.74 -24.97 -6.11
N TRP A 125 -3.19 -23.77 -5.91
CA TRP A 125 -3.29 -23.00 -4.68
C TRP A 125 -3.80 -21.58 -4.92
N VAL A 126 -4.38 -21.01 -3.87
CA VAL A 126 -4.81 -19.61 -3.82
C VAL A 126 -4.15 -18.92 -2.64
N GLY A 127 -3.55 -17.76 -2.91
CA GLY A 127 -2.92 -16.93 -1.89
C GLY A 127 -3.94 -16.36 -0.90
N TYR A 128 -3.77 -16.61 0.38
CA TYR A 128 -4.67 -16.19 1.45
C TYR A 128 -3.97 -15.25 2.46
N GLY A 129 -4.68 -14.23 2.93
CA GLY A 129 -4.12 -13.23 3.83
C GLY A 129 -2.97 -12.39 3.25
N THR A 130 -2.21 -11.74 4.12
CA THR A 130 -1.09 -10.89 3.71
C THR A 130 0.23 -11.61 3.95
N TRP A 131 1.14 -11.55 2.98
CA TRP A 131 2.52 -12.00 3.19
C TRP A 131 3.23 -11.10 4.21
N VAL A 132 4.14 -11.65 5.00
CA VAL A 132 4.85 -10.90 6.06
C VAL A 132 6.35 -11.19 5.97
N ALA A 133 7.16 -10.13 5.99
CA ALA A 133 8.61 -10.26 6.02
C ALA A 133 9.13 -10.50 7.45
N ASN A 134 10.25 -11.21 7.57
CA ASN A 134 11.04 -11.15 8.79
C ASN A 134 11.69 -9.76 8.95
N SER A 135 12.21 -9.46 10.15
CA SER A 135 12.79 -8.15 10.47
C SER A 135 13.91 -7.72 9.54
N ASP A 136 14.74 -8.66 9.07
CA ASP A 136 15.87 -8.40 8.16
C ASP A 136 15.44 -8.35 6.68
N CYS A 137 14.16 -8.61 6.39
CA CYS A 137 13.58 -8.63 5.04
C CYS A 137 14.31 -9.61 4.08
N THR A 138 14.78 -10.73 4.62
CA THR A 138 15.46 -11.82 3.88
C THR A 138 14.56 -13.02 3.60
N SER A 139 13.44 -13.12 4.32
CA SER A 139 12.45 -14.19 4.19
C SER A 139 11.04 -13.63 4.28
N LEU A 140 10.11 -14.27 3.57
CA LEU A 140 8.69 -13.94 3.56
C LEU A 140 7.87 -15.17 3.97
N VAL A 141 6.85 -14.96 4.78
CA VAL A 141 5.85 -15.97 5.13
C VAL A 141 4.51 -15.59 4.52
N GLY A 142 3.82 -16.55 3.91
CA GLY A 142 2.50 -16.40 3.33
C GLY A 142 1.62 -17.59 3.69
N ILE A 143 0.31 -17.44 3.53
CA ILE A 143 -0.64 -18.55 3.69
C ILE A 143 -1.22 -18.84 2.31
N GLU A 144 -1.29 -20.12 1.97
CA GLU A 144 -1.90 -20.60 0.74
C GLU A 144 -2.95 -21.65 1.11
N ILE A 145 -4.09 -21.62 0.42
CA ILE A 145 -5.17 -22.58 0.59
C ILE A 145 -5.31 -23.33 -0.72
N GLY A 146 -5.30 -24.66 -0.65
CA GLY A 146 -5.50 -25.48 -1.85
C GLY A 146 -6.85 -25.18 -2.49
N GLU A 147 -6.89 -25.01 -3.80
CA GLU A 147 -8.08 -24.58 -4.55
C GLU A 147 -9.30 -25.44 -4.26
N THR A 148 -9.10 -26.77 -4.18
CA THR A 148 -10.14 -27.75 -3.84
C THR A 148 -10.78 -27.56 -2.44
N ARG A 149 -10.09 -26.87 -1.52
CA ARG A 149 -10.63 -26.53 -0.19
C ARG A 149 -11.45 -25.23 -0.19
N LEU A 150 -11.26 -24.35 -1.17
CA LEU A 150 -12.06 -23.13 -1.31
C LEU A 150 -13.49 -23.43 -1.75
N ASP A 151 -13.70 -24.42 -2.63
CA ASP A 151 -15.05 -24.89 -3.01
C ASP A 151 -15.90 -25.30 -1.80
N THR A 152 -15.25 -25.80 -0.74
CA THR A 152 -15.94 -26.21 0.49
C THR A 152 -16.23 -25.01 1.40
N ALA A 153 -15.32 -24.04 1.47
CA ALA A 153 -15.45 -22.84 2.29
C ALA A 153 -16.40 -21.79 1.67
N GLU A 154 -16.38 -21.60 0.35
CA GLU A 154 -17.36 -20.77 -0.36
C GLU A 154 -18.76 -21.39 -0.33
N ARG A 155 -18.88 -22.72 -0.38
CA ARG A 155 -20.17 -23.41 -0.12
C ARG A 155 -20.70 -23.15 1.28
N LEU A 156 -19.82 -23.08 2.29
CA LEU A 156 -20.21 -22.75 3.66
C LEU A 156 -20.54 -21.26 3.85
N ALA A 157 -19.86 -20.36 3.14
CA ALA A 157 -20.16 -18.93 3.13
C ALA A 157 -21.45 -18.59 2.35
N ASN A 158 -21.78 -19.40 1.35
CA ASN A 158 -22.99 -19.31 0.52
C ASN A 158 -24.14 -20.21 1.02
N PHE A 159 -24.04 -20.82 2.21
CA PHE A 159 -25.21 -21.39 2.85
C PHE A 159 -26.23 -20.24 3.00
N PRO A 160 -27.47 -20.40 2.50
CA PRO A 160 -28.48 -19.36 2.67
C PRO A 160 -28.56 -19.06 4.16
N ARG A 161 -28.46 -17.77 4.52
CA ARG A 161 -28.78 -17.30 5.87
C ARG A 161 -30.22 -17.71 6.16
N LEU A 162 -30.39 -18.93 6.65
CA LEU A 162 -31.64 -19.42 7.20
C LEU A 162 -31.75 -18.80 8.58
N LEU A 163 -32.25 -17.57 8.63
CA LEU A 163 -33.05 -17.12 9.76
C LEU A 163 -34.23 -16.27 9.23
N PRO A 164 -35.40 -16.40 9.87
CA PRO A 164 -36.69 -15.85 9.44
C PRO A 164 -36.77 -14.32 9.49
#